data_AF-A0A841BUF8-F1
#
_entry.id   AF-A0A841BUF8-F1
#
_cell.length_a   1.000
_cell.length_b   1.000
_cell.length_c   1.000
_cell.angle_alpha   90.00
_cell.angle_beta   90.00
_cell.angle_gamma   90.00
#
_symmetry.space_group_name_H-M   'P 1'
#
loop_
_entity.id
_entity.type
_entity.pdbx_description
1 polymer ?
#
loop_
_entity_poly.entity_id
_entity_poly.type
_entity_poly.pdbx_seq_one_letter_code
_entity_poly.pdbx_strand_id
1 'polypeptide(L)'
;MPLVAGQLPIFGASSADPSPNDLAGLLIGPGRLVRMGGTARVSVVVSHAWRVHVLMAELGVRQLNPAWEPAQVPGQRREPELQVPDIDAPIEAPRPAQPSQEVDHVDEVEDVLAPDGDSLPERDIREGVVESPAPVPEEPVPDGEHPAPAPEEFTVRTAYTGILAPLSAAWLRETEKVPPEAFVLDGVRLRLWFVAAGSLRLNDSEILLRLGAQDAECWQPAQKALWQLGIDAELAKGPVLKISGRRKIRRFGELIGDHPHAAAPWP
;
A
#
# COMPACT_ATOMS: atom_id res chain seq x y z
N MET A 1 -34.42 -46.32 -0.08
CA MET A 1 -32.95 -46.08 -0.22
C MET A 1 -32.76 -44.61 -0.52
N PRO A 2 -32.23 -43.79 0.39
CA PRO A 2 -31.90 -42.42 0.05
C PRO A 2 -30.58 -42.42 -0.75
N LEU A 3 -30.58 -41.66 -1.85
CA LEU A 3 -29.38 -41.40 -2.63
C LEU A 3 -28.42 -40.58 -1.76
N VAL A 4 -27.27 -41.18 -1.40
CA VAL A 4 -26.16 -40.46 -0.81
C VAL A 4 -25.60 -39.54 -1.88
N ALA A 5 -25.85 -38.23 -1.72
CA ALA A 5 -25.19 -37.20 -2.50
C ALA A 5 -23.69 -37.30 -2.24
N GLY A 6 -22.94 -37.80 -3.23
CA GLY A 6 -21.49 -37.74 -3.24
C GLY A 6 -21.08 -36.27 -3.28
N GLN A 7 -20.70 -35.73 -2.12
CA GLN A 7 -19.98 -34.47 -2.07
C GLN A 7 -18.62 -34.70 -2.74
N LEU A 8 -18.43 -34.09 -3.91
CA LEU A 8 -17.11 -33.85 -4.45
C LEU A 8 -16.42 -32.82 -3.55
N PRO A 9 -15.22 -33.08 -3.01
CA PRO A 9 -14.41 -32.02 -2.43
C PRO A 9 -14.05 -31.04 -3.54
N ILE A 10 -14.58 -29.83 -3.41
CA ILE A 10 -14.14 -28.65 -4.17
C ILE A 10 -12.69 -28.41 -3.75
N PHE A 11 -11.76 -28.56 -4.68
CA PHE A 11 -10.36 -28.20 -4.49
C PHE A 11 -10.25 -26.68 -4.34
N GLY A 12 -10.50 -26.19 -3.12
CA GLY A 12 -10.19 -24.84 -2.70
C GLY A 12 -8.70 -24.71 -2.45
N ALA A 13 -8.07 -23.76 -3.13
CA ALA A 13 -6.71 -23.33 -2.84
C ALA A 13 -6.58 -22.98 -1.35
N SER A 14 -5.64 -23.64 -0.66
CA SER A 14 -5.23 -23.49 0.74
C SER A 14 -6.20 -22.74 1.67
N SER A 15 -7.20 -23.45 2.20
CA SER A 15 -8.06 -23.01 3.30
C SER A 15 -7.34 -23.16 4.66
N ALA A 16 -6.18 -22.52 4.80
CA ALA A 16 -5.54 -22.35 6.10
C ALA A 16 -5.88 -20.95 6.63
N ASP A 17 -6.17 -20.84 7.93
CA ASP A 17 -6.41 -19.55 8.56
C ASP A 17 -5.19 -18.63 8.35
N PRO A 18 -5.37 -17.36 7.95
CA PRO A 18 -4.26 -16.42 7.74
C PRO A 18 -3.35 -16.36 8.96
N SER A 19 -2.08 -16.68 8.75
CA SER A 19 -1.08 -16.76 9.82
C SER A 19 -0.03 -15.66 9.68
N PRO A 20 0.50 -15.10 10.79
CA PRO A 20 1.69 -14.26 10.75
C PRO A 20 2.90 -14.94 10.07
N ASN A 21 2.97 -16.27 10.09
CA ASN A 21 4.04 -17.02 9.42
C ASN A 21 4.00 -16.91 7.89
N ASP A 22 2.86 -16.55 7.30
CA ASP A 22 2.73 -16.36 5.85
C ASP A 22 3.57 -15.18 5.35
N LEU A 23 3.88 -14.23 6.24
CA LEU A 23 4.78 -13.12 5.91
C LEU A 23 6.19 -13.58 5.54
N ALA A 24 6.54 -14.84 5.79
CA ALA A 24 7.71 -15.48 5.20
C ALA A 24 7.78 -15.32 3.67
N GLY A 25 6.65 -15.20 2.97
CA GLY A 25 6.58 -14.85 1.55
C GLY A 25 7.10 -13.44 1.24
N LEU A 26 6.81 -12.46 2.10
CA LEU A 26 7.41 -11.13 1.98
C LEU A 26 8.91 -11.18 2.28
N LEU A 27 9.30 -11.96 3.30
CA LEU A 27 10.69 -12.04 3.75
C LEU A 27 11.61 -12.77 2.78
N ILE A 28 11.16 -13.82 2.10
CA ILE A 28 11.97 -14.43 1.04
C ILE A 28 12.17 -13.45 -0.14
N GLY A 29 11.20 -12.55 -0.35
CA GLY A 29 11.24 -11.45 -1.31
C GLY A 29 11.89 -10.17 -0.76
N PRO A 30 11.35 -8.98 -1.10
CA PRO A 30 11.95 -7.69 -0.71
C PRO A 30 11.53 -7.20 0.69
N GLY A 31 10.71 -7.96 1.42
CA GLY A 31 10.28 -7.62 2.76
C GLY A 31 11.46 -7.57 3.73
N ARG A 32 11.42 -6.60 4.63
CA ARG A 32 12.38 -6.39 5.71
C ARG A 32 11.72 -6.72 7.03
N LEU A 33 12.49 -7.30 7.94
CA LEU A 33 12.08 -7.62 9.30
C LEU A 33 13.05 -6.95 10.27
N VAL A 34 12.52 -6.23 11.24
CA VAL A 34 13.30 -5.60 12.31
C VAL A 34 12.73 -6.03 13.65
N ARG A 35 13.60 -6.35 14.61
CA ARG A 35 13.22 -6.71 15.98
C ARG A 35 13.63 -5.63 16.97
N MET A 36 12.81 -5.40 18.00
CA MET A 36 13.08 -4.46 19.09
C MET A 36 12.35 -4.92 20.36
N GLY A 37 13.07 -5.08 21.47
CA GLY A 37 12.45 -5.32 22.79
C GLY A 37 11.47 -6.50 22.84
N GLY A 38 11.78 -7.62 22.16
CA GLY A 38 10.90 -8.79 22.09
C GLY A 38 9.72 -8.66 21.12
N THR A 39 9.60 -7.53 20.43
CA THR A 39 8.65 -7.32 19.33
C THR A 39 9.36 -7.31 17.99
N ALA A 40 8.60 -7.44 16.91
CA ALA A 40 9.13 -7.25 15.56
C ALA A 40 8.14 -6.51 14.65
N ARG A 41 8.66 -5.99 13.55
CA ARG A 41 7.91 -5.29 12.50
C ARG A 41 8.37 -5.78 11.13
N VAL A 42 7.40 -6.07 10.26
CA VAL A 42 7.65 -6.29 8.83
C VAL A 42 7.38 -4.99 8.07
N SER A 43 8.24 -4.67 7.11
CA SER A 43 8.05 -3.55 6.18
C SER A 43 8.45 -3.94 4.76
N VAL A 44 7.76 -3.40 3.76
CA VAL A 44 8.06 -3.61 2.34
C VAL A 44 7.81 -2.34 1.55
N VAL A 45 8.71 -2.05 0.60
CA VAL A 45 8.54 -0.95 -0.36
C VAL A 45 7.93 -1.52 -1.64
N VAL A 46 6.81 -0.96 -2.05
CA VAL A 46 6.03 -1.38 -3.21
C VAL A 46 5.78 -0.21 -4.14
N SER A 47 5.71 -0.48 -5.43
CA SER A 47 5.25 0.49 -6.43
C SER A 47 3.76 0.28 -6.69
N HIS A 48 3.07 1.34 -7.09
CA HIS A 48 1.63 1.35 -7.40
C HIS A 48 0.72 1.18 -6.16
N ALA A 49 -0.28 2.06 -6.06
CA ALA A 49 -1.21 2.09 -4.93
C ALA A 49 -2.01 0.78 -4.75
N TRP A 50 -2.25 -0.01 -5.79
CA TRP A 50 -2.99 -1.27 -5.64
C TRP A 50 -2.29 -2.27 -4.72
N ARG A 51 -0.95 -2.32 -4.72
CA ARG A 51 -0.20 -3.22 -3.84
C ARG A 51 -0.40 -2.84 -2.39
N VAL A 52 -0.46 -1.54 -2.10
CA VAL A 52 -0.78 -1.02 -0.77
C VAL A 52 -2.12 -1.55 -0.31
N HIS A 53 -3.18 -1.39 -1.11
CA HIS A 53 -4.52 -1.85 -0.75
C HIS A 53 -4.57 -3.36 -0.46
N VAL A 54 -3.93 -4.18 -1.30
CA VAL A 54 -3.90 -5.63 -1.10
C VAL A 54 -3.10 -5.98 0.16
N LEU A 55 -1.93 -5.39 0.37
CA LEU A 55 -1.11 -5.66 1.55
C LEU A 55 -1.79 -5.18 2.85
N MET A 56 -2.48 -4.04 2.83
CA MET A 56 -3.26 -3.56 3.97
C MET A 56 -4.37 -4.55 4.34
N ALA A 57 -5.07 -5.11 3.36
CA ALA A 57 -6.08 -6.14 3.58
C ALA A 57 -5.47 -7.44 4.13
N GLU A 58 -4.38 -7.93 3.50
CA GLU A 58 -3.69 -9.17 3.91
C GLU A 58 -3.07 -9.07 5.31
N LEU A 59 -2.54 -7.92 5.70
CA LEU A 59 -2.04 -7.67 7.05
C LEU A 59 -3.18 -7.48 8.05
N GLY A 60 -4.30 -6.89 7.61
CA GLY A 60 -5.52 -6.70 8.40
C GLY A 60 -6.17 -8.02 8.82
N VAL A 61 -6.31 -8.98 7.90
CA VAL A 61 -6.86 -10.32 8.21
C VAL A 61 -5.99 -11.11 9.20
N ARG A 62 -4.71 -10.76 9.31
CA ARG A 62 -3.75 -11.32 10.28
C ARG A 62 -3.65 -10.51 11.58
N GLN A 63 -4.47 -9.45 11.72
CA GLN A 63 -4.52 -8.58 12.89
C GLN A 63 -3.19 -7.85 13.20
N LEU A 64 -2.43 -7.48 12.16
CA LEU A 64 -1.08 -6.91 12.30
C LEU A 64 -0.99 -5.37 12.26
N ASN A 65 -2.10 -4.67 12.51
CA ASN A 65 -2.23 -3.20 12.52
C ASN A 65 -1.32 -2.49 11.50
N PRO A 66 -1.60 -2.65 10.19
CA PRO A 66 -0.74 -2.11 9.15
C PRO A 66 -0.92 -0.60 8.98
N ALA A 67 0.15 0.05 8.54
CA ALA A 67 0.17 1.45 8.13
C ALA A 67 0.99 1.58 6.84
N TRP A 68 0.73 2.61 6.07
CA TRP A 68 1.51 2.93 4.88
C TRP A 68 1.86 4.42 4.82
N GLU A 69 2.97 4.72 4.16
CA GLU A 69 3.43 6.08 3.88
C GLU A 69 4.06 6.13 2.48
N PRO A 70 3.99 7.26 1.76
CA PRO A 70 4.78 7.46 0.55
C PRO A 70 6.27 7.24 0.88
N ALA A 71 6.96 6.42 0.09
CA ALA A 71 8.38 6.22 0.25
C ALA A 71 9.10 7.50 -0.15
N GLN A 72 9.91 8.04 0.76
CA GLN A 72 10.64 9.27 0.51
C GLN A 72 11.66 9.01 -0.62
N VAL A 73 11.50 9.71 -1.74
CA VAL A 73 12.50 9.71 -2.81
C VAL A 73 13.79 10.27 -2.22
N PRO A 74 14.94 9.57 -2.30
CA PRO A 74 16.23 10.12 -1.87
C PRO A 74 16.48 11.45 -2.59
N GLY A 75 16.45 12.57 -1.84
CA GLY A 75 16.55 13.93 -2.38
C GLY A 75 15.32 14.82 -2.18
N GLN A 76 14.14 14.26 -1.88
CA GLN A 76 12.96 15.02 -1.44
C GLN A 76 12.81 14.94 0.07
N ARG A 77 13.80 15.44 0.80
CA ARG A 77 13.47 16.04 2.09
C ARG A 77 12.64 17.28 1.72
N ARG A 78 11.31 17.23 1.87
CA ARG A 78 10.60 18.48 2.17
C ARG A 78 11.25 18.96 3.45
N GLU A 79 12.13 19.95 3.35
CA GLU A 79 12.39 20.79 4.51
C GLU A 79 11.00 21.18 5.01
N PRO A 80 10.66 20.92 6.29
CA PRO A 80 9.60 21.74 6.86
C PRO A 80 10.10 23.15 6.58
N GLU A 81 9.30 23.94 5.87
CA GLU A 81 9.58 25.36 5.70
C GLU A 81 9.75 25.87 7.13
N LEU A 82 11.01 25.97 7.56
CA LEU A 82 11.40 26.65 8.76
C LEU A 82 10.98 28.06 8.41
N GLN A 83 9.76 28.42 8.82
CA GLN A 83 9.43 29.78 9.12
C GLN A 83 10.51 30.18 10.10
N VAL A 84 11.58 30.77 9.57
CA VAL A 84 12.57 31.47 10.36
C VAL A 84 11.71 32.55 11.00
N PRO A 85 11.39 32.47 12.31
CA PRO A 85 10.75 33.60 12.95
C PRO A 85 11.71 34.76 12.71
N ASP A 86 11.19 35.84 12.15
CA ASP A 86 11.97 37.05 11.93
C ASP A 86 12.61 37.43 13.27
N ILE A 87 13.92 37.19 13.40
CA ILE A 87 14.65 37.40 14.65
C ILE A 87 14.74 38.90 14.95
N ASP A 88 14.48 39.75 13.94
CA ASP A 88 14.38 41.20 14.04
C ASP A 88 12.93 41.68 14.30
N ALA A 89 11.94 40.79 14.40
CA ALA A 89 10.62 41.19 14.88
C ALA A 89 10.75 41.72 16.32
N PRO A 90 10.24 42.93 16.62
CA PRO A 90 10.25 43.45 17.98
C PRO A 90 9.59 42.44 18.90
N ILE A 91 10.30 42.00 19.95
CA ILE A 91 9.70 41.19 21.02
C ILE A 91 8.60 42.05 21.64
N GLU A 92 7.34 41.80 21.27
CA GLU A 92 6.20 42.45 21.89
C GLU A 92 6.17 41.98 23.35
N ALA A 93 6.49 42.89 24.26
CA ALA A 93 6.49 42.61 25.69
C ALA A 93 5.11 42.05 26.10
N PRO A 94 5.06 41.04 26.99
CA PRO A 94 3.79 40.49 27.43
C PRO A 94 2.91 41.59 28.02
N ARG A 95 1.77 41.82 27.37
CA ARG A 95 0.78 42.82 27.78
C ARG A 95 0.34 42.46 29.21
N PRO A 96 0.40 43.39 30.18
CA PRO A 96 0.01 43.08 31.55
C PRO A 96 -1.46 42.67 31.57
N ALA A 97 -1.76 41.58 32.30
CA ALA A 97 -3.10 41.07 32.48
C ALA A 97 -4.02 42.19 33.01
N GLN A 98 -5.07 42.51 32.26
CA GLN A 98 -6.10 43.43 32.72
C GLN A 98 -6.88 42.75 33.86
N PRO A 99 -7.12 43.43 34.99
CA PRO A 99 -7.89 42.87 36.08
C PRO A 99 -9.35 42.73 35.66
N SER A 100 -9.92 41.55 35.93
CA SER A 100 -11.34 41.25 35.75
C SER A 100 -12.18 42.23 36.58
N GLN A 101 -12.96 43.08 35.92
CA GLN A 101 -14.03 43.83 36.58
C GLN A 101 -15.31 42.99 36.57
N GLU A 102 -15.61 42.52 37.77
CA GLU A 102 -16.93 42.15 38.25
C GLU A 102 -17.87 43.35 38.10
N VAL A 103 -18.97 43.18 37.36
CA VAL A 103 -20.14 44.07 37.45
C VAL A 103 -21.41 43.26 37.36
N ASP A 104 -22.28 43.63 38.29
CA ASP A 104 -23.49 43.00 38.76
C ASP A 104 -24.71 43.69 38.11
N HIS A 105 -25.78 42.92 37.84
CA HIS A 105 -27.21 43.36 37.76
C HIS A 105 -27.63 44.29 36.56
N VAL A 106 -28.83 44.27 35.93
CA VAL A 106 -30.11 43.51 35.89
C VAL A 106 -30.80 43.82 34.53
N ASP A 107 -31.76 42.96 34.14
CA ASP A 107 -33.02 43.20 33.38
C ASP A 107 -33.08 44.20 32.21
N GLU A 108 -33.51 43.73 31.03
CA GLU A 108 -34.85 44.05 30.49
C GLU A 108 -35.17 43.21 29.23
N VAL A 109 -36.42 42.76 29.18
CA VAL A 109 -37.07 42.02 28.10
C VAL A 109 -37.59 42.98 27.04
N GLU A 110 -37.43 42.67 25.75
CA GLU A 110 -38.43 43.07 24.75
C GLU A 110 -38.70 41.97 23.73
N ASP A 111 -40.01 41.70 23.67
CA ASP A 111 -40.79 40.82 22.82
C ASP A 111 -41.11 41.56 21.52
N VAL A 112 -40.70 41.05 20.36
CA VAL A 112 -41.27 41.50 19.08
C VAL A 112 -41.39 40.35 18.08
N LEU A 113 -42.63 39.86 18.01
CA LEU A 113 -43.35 39.29 16.86
C LEU A 113 -42.69 39.40 15.47
N ALA A 114 -42.69 38.27 14.76
CA ALA A 114 -42.81 38.24 13.30
C ALA A 114 -44.14 38.88 12.84
N PRO A 115 -44.22 39.40 11.61
CA PRO A 115 -45.10 38.71 10.67
C PRO A 115 -44.63 38.68 9.20
N ASP A 116 -45.30 37.76 8.52
CA ASP A 116 -45.33 37.44 7.10
C ASP A 116 -45.62 38.61 6.15
N GLY A 117 -45.31 38.38 4.88
CA GLY A 117 -46.02 38.98 3.74
C GLY A 117 -45.08 39.62 2.73
N ASP A 118 -44.65 38.92 1.68
CA ASP A 118 -45.37 38.72 0.41
C ASP A 118 -44.81 39.65 -0.69
N SER A 119 -44.92 39.19 -1.93
CA SER A 119 -44.67 39.89 -3.21
C SER A 119 -43.24 39.90 -3.77
N LEU A 120 -42.99 38.91 -4.62
CA LEU A 120 -42.18 39.07 -5.84
C LEU A 120 -42.78 40.18 -6.73
N PRO A 121 -41.95 40.76 -7.61
CA PRO A 121 -42.41 40.77 -9.00
C PRO A 121 -41.34 40.28 -9.98
N GLU A 122 -41.87 39.62 -10.99
CA GLU A 122 -41.24 39.01 -12.15
C GLU A 122 -40.32 39.99 -12.88
N ARG A 123 -39.10 39.53 -13.21
CA ARG A 123 -38.28 40.14 -14.24
C ARG A 123 -38.00 39.14 -15.34
N ASP A 124 -38.66 39.46 -16.45
CA ASP A 124 -38.51 38.99 -17.82
C ASP A 124 -37.02 38.93 -18.23
N ILE A 125 -36.43 37.72 -18.19
CA ILE A 125 -35.11 37.46 -18.79
C ILE A 125 -35.36 36.79 -20.13
N ARG A 126 -35.21 37.58 -21.19
CA ARG A 126 -35.17 37.13 -22.58
C ARG A 126 -34.02 36.14 -22.75
N GLU A 127 -34.33 34.94 -23.25
CA GLU A 127 -33.36 33.95 -23.71
C GLU A 127 -32.51 34.54 -24.85
N GLY A 128 -31.26 34.88 -24.53
CA GLY A 128 -30.20 35.05 -25.51
C GLY A 128 -29.36 33.77 -25.53
N VAL A 129 -29.63 32.88 -26.49
CA VAL A 129 -28.75 31.77 -26.83
C VAL A 129 -27.44 32.36 -27.33
N VAL A 130 -26.39 32.33 -26.51
CA VAL A 130 -25.00 32.48 -26.96
C VAL A 130 -24.50 31.08 -27.24
N GLU A 131 -24.49 30.72 -28.51
CA GLU A 131 -23.84 29.52 -29.03
C GLU A 131 -22.33 29.66 -28.77
N SER A 132 -21.82 28.94 -27.76
CA SER A 132 -20.38 28.83 -27.53
C SER A 132 -19.71 28.28 -28.79
N PRO A 133 -18.70 28.96 -29.37
CA PRO A 133 -17.98 28.39 -30.50
C PRO A 133 -17.28 27.09 -30.05
N ALA A 134 -17.37 26.07 -30.90
CA ALA A 134 -16.72 24.79 -30.69
C ALA A 134 -15.21 24.97 -30.37
N PRO A 135 -14.64 24.19 -29.43
CA PRO A 135 -13.22 24.28 -29.13
C PRO A 135 -12.41 23.95 -30.38
N VAL A 136 -11.53 24.87 -30.76
CA VAL A 136 -10.51 24.64 -31.79
C VAL A 136 -9.66 23.45 -31.32
N PRO A 137 -9.42 22.43 -32.15
CA PRO A 137 -8.50 21.35 -31.78
C PRO A 137 -7.11 21.97 -31.59
N GLU A 138 -6.63 22.01 -30.35
CA GLU A 138 -5.25 22.36 -30.05
C GLU A 138 -4.34 21.35 -30.75
N GLU A 139 -3.49 21.84 -31.66
CA GLU A 139 -2.42 21.03 -32.24
C GLU A 139 -1.54 20.51 -31.09
N PRO A 140 -1.20 19.20 -31.06
CA PRO A 140 -0.37 18.65 -30.01
C PRO A 140 0.99 19.35 -30.02
N VAL A 141 1.25 20.10 -28.95
CA VAL A 141 2.60 20.62 -28.66
C VAL A 141 3.54 19.41 -28.66
N PRO A 142 4.61 19.41 -29.47
CA PRO A 142 5.54 18.28 -29.48
C PRO A 142 6.09 18.10 -28.08
N ASP A 143 5.89 16.90 -27.53
CA ASP A 143 6.32 16.51 -26.18
C ASP A 143 7.80 16.83 -26.01
N GLY A 144 8.09 18.00 -25.44
CA GLY A 144 9.39 18.27 -24.84
C GLY A 144 9.50 17.29 -23.68
N GLU A 145 10.34 16.28 -23.84
CA GLU A 145 10.78 15.25 -22.88
C GLU A 145 10.36 15.57 -21.43
N HIS A 146 9.09 15.33 -21.08
CA HIS A 146 8.66 15.37 -19.69
C HIS A 146 9.31 14.14 -19.06
N PRO A 147 10.22 14.28 -18.08
CA PRO A 147 10.71 13.11 -17.37
C PRO A 147 9.49 12.39 -16.80
N ALA A 148 9.30 11.14 -17.21
CA ALA A 148 8.20 10.32 -16.73
C ALA A 148 8.10 10.48 -15.20
N PRO A 149 6.90 10.73 -14.64
CA PRO A 149 6.76 10.97 -13.21
C PRO A 149 7.47 9.83 -12.47
N ALA A 150 8.36 10.19 -11.54
CA ALA A 150 9.10 9.21 -10.77
C ALA A 150 8.09 8.22 -10.16
N PRO A 151 8.32 6.90 -10.26
CA PRO A 151 7.35 5.93 -9.82
C PRO A 151 7.05 6.18 -8.33
N GLU A 152 5.78 6.44 -8.01
CA GLU A 152 5.35 6.59 -6.63
C GLU A 152 5.58 5.27 -5.90
N GLU A 153 6.60 5.26 -5.04
CA GLU A 153 6.89 4.18 -4.14
C GLU A 153 6.16 4.41 -2.81
N PHE A 154 5.72 3.32 -2.20
CA PHE A 154 5.00 3.32 -0.93
C PHE A 154 5.65 2.32 0.02
N THR A 155 5.83 2.70 1.27
CA THR A 155 6.24 1.79 2.34
C THR A 155 5.00 1.29 3.06
N VAL A 156 4.76 -0.01 3.05
CA VAL A 156 3.75 -0.68 3.88
C VAL A 156 4.46 -1.35 5.04
N ARG A 157 3.98 -1.15 6.26
CA ARG A 157 4.59 -1.72 7.48
C ARG A 157 3.54 -2.12 8.50
N THR A 158 3.86 -3.11 9.32
CA THR A 158 3.08 -3.41 10.53
C THR A 158 3.46 -2.44 11.66
N ALA A 159 2.65 -2.38 12.72
CA ALA A 159 3.15 -1.93 14.01
C ALA A 159 4.23 -2.91 14.55
N TYR A 160 5.02 -2.48 15.53
CA TYR A 160 5.82 -3.41 16.32
C TYR A 160 4.89 -4.27 17.17
N THR A 161 5.02 -5.59 17.08
CA THR A 161 4.16 -6.52 17.82
C THR A 161 4.92 -7.78 18.26
N GLY A 162 4.54 -8.33 19.41
CA GLY A 162 5.05 -9.62 19.91
C GLY A 162 4.60 -10.81 19.06
N ILE A 163 3.51 -10.67 18.29
CA ILE A 163 3.00 -11.71 17.37
C ILE A 163 4.07 -12.11 16.34
N LEU A 164 4.92 -11.17 15.92
CA LEU A 164 5.98 -11.39 14.94
C LEU A 164 7.30 -11.86 15.56
N ALA A 165 7.38 -12.02 16.89
CA ALA A 165 8.60 -12.45 17.56
C ALA A 165 9.09 -13.83 17.09
N PRO A 166 8.24 -14.87 16.94
CA PRO A 166 8.67 -16.17 16.44
C PRO A 166 9.20 -16.10 15.00
N LEU A 167 8.54 -15.30 14.15
CA LEU A 167 8.99 -15.08 12.78
C LEU A 167 10.38 -14.42 12.76
N SER A 168 10.61 -13.43 13.64
CA SER A 168 11.91 -12.77 13.77
C SER A 168 13.01 -13.68 14.27
N ALA A 169 12.71 -14.59 15.21
CA ALA A 169 13.67 -15.57 15.71
C ALA A 169 14.07 -16.57 14.62
N ALA A 170 13.12 -16.97 13.77
CA ALA A 170 13.40 -17.88 12.67
C ALA A 170 14.27 -17.23 11.58
N TRP A 171 13.95 -16.00 11.19
CA TRP A 171 14.50 -15.34 9.99
C TRP A 171 15.71 -14.42 10.20
N LEU A 172 15.99 -13.97 11.42
CA LEU A 172 17.10 -13.05 11.66
C LEU A 172 18.29 -13.75 12.33
N ARG A 173 19.50 -13.40 11.86
CA ARG A 173 20.77 -13.63 12.55
C ARG A 173 21.38 -12.26 12.81
N GLU A 174 21.39 -11.84 14.07
CA GLU A 174 21.66 -10.46 14.49
C GLU A 174 20.70 -9.45 13.84
N THR A 175 21.05 -8.97 12.64
CA THR A 175 20.27 -8.07 11.76
C THR A 175 20.14 -8.58 10.32
N GLU A 176 20.84 -9.66 9.96
CA GLU A 176 20.83 -10.23 8.62
C GLU A 176 19.61 -11.15 8.43
N LYS A 177 19.01 -11.08 7.24
CA LYS A 177 17.86 -11.91 6.86
C LYS A 177 18.36 -13.23 6.29
N VAL A 178 18.20 -14.29 7.06
CA VAL A 178 18.64 -15.65 6.72
C VAL A 178 17.41 -16.56 6.71
N PRO A 179 16.98 -17.07 5.55
CA PRO A 179 15.85 -17.99 5.48
C PRO A 179 16.13 -19.27 6.30
N PRO A 180 15.16 -19.78 7.06
CA PRO A 180 15.29 -21.08 7.71
C PRO A 180 15.56 -22.20 6.69
N GLU A 181 16.39 -23.19 7.04
CA GLU A 181 16.66 -24.34 6.15
C GLU A 181 15.40 -25.11 5.75
N ALA A 182 14.44 -25.18 6.68
CA ALA A 182 13.12 -25.80 6.49
C ALA A 182 12.09 -24.86 5.87
N PHE A 183 12.51 -23.74 5.27
CA PHE A 183 11.59 -22.83 4.58
C PHE A 183 10.88 -23.53 3.42
N VAL A 184 9.56 -23.41 3.40
CA VAL A 184 8.69 -23.91 2.34
C VAL A 184 7.90 -22.74 1.78
N LEU A 185 7.74 -22.70 0.46
CA LEU A 185 6.87 -21.75 -0.20
C LEU A 185 5.54 -22.45 -0.49
N ASP A 186 4.44 -21.83 -0.10
CA ASP A 186 3.07 -22.25 -0.38
C ASP A 186 2.34 -21.18 -1.21
N GLY A 187 1.07 -21.42 -1.56
CA GLY A 187 0.29 -20.47 -2.35
C GLY A 187 0.13 -19.10 -1.68
N VAL A 188 -0.05 -19.05 -0.35
CA VAL A 188 -0.25 -17.80 0.39
C VAL A 188 1.04 -16.98 0.46
N ARG A 189 2.16 -17.62 0.78
CA ARG A 189 3.49 -16.99 0.79
C ARG A 189 3.88 -16.52 -0.61
N LEU A 190 3.59 -17.32 -1.65
CA LEU A 190 3.83 -16.94 -3.03
C LEU A 190 2.96 -15.75 -3.46
N ARG A 191 1.69 -15.74 -3.06
CA ARG A 191 0.76 -14.63 -3.29
C ARG A 191 1.28 -13.33 -2.68
N LEU A 192 1.68 -13.36 -1.40
CA LEU A 192 2.23 -12.18 -0.73
C LEU A 192 3.52 -11.68 -1.40
N TRP A 193 4.39 -12.59 -1.83
CA TRP A 193 5.59 -12.21 -2.60
C TRP A 193 5.24 -11.56 -3.94
N PHE A 194 4.31 -12.14 -4.69
CA PHE A 194 3.86 -11.59 -5.97
C PHE A 194 3.19 -10.22 -5.80
N VAL A 195 2.31 -10.07 -4.81
CA VAL A 195 1.68 -8.79 -4.47
C VAL A 195 2.73 -7.74 -4.13
N ALA A 196 3.78 -8.08 -3.39
CA ALA A 196 4.82 -7.12 -3.02
C ALA A 196 5.73 -6.74 -4.19
N ALA A 197 6.12 -7.71 -5.03
CA ALA A 197 7.26 -7.54 -5.92
C ALA A 197 7.19 -8.31 -7.25
N GLY A 198 6.04 -8.92 -7.55
CA GLY A 198 5.78 -9.65 -8.78
C GLY A 198 5.33 -8.73 -9.91
N SER A 199 5.81 -8.96 -11.13
CA SER A 199 5.35 -8.28 -12.34
C SER A 199 5.06 -9.31 -13.42
N LEU A 200 3.97 -9.10 -14.16
CA LEU A 200 3.58 -9.94 -15.28
C LEU A 200 3.86 -9.20 -16.58
N ARG A 201 4.74 -9.76 -17.42
CA ARG A 201 4.97 -9.30 -18.80
C ARG A 201 4.11 -10.12 -19.73
N LEU A 202 2.93 -9.57 -20.06
CA LEU A 202 1.92 -10.24 -20.90
C LEU A 202 2.48 -10.64 -22.28
N ASN A 203 3.24 -9.75 -22.92
CA ASN A 203 3.80 -9.97 -24.26
C ASN A 203 4.77 -11.17 -24.28
N ASP A 204 5.62 -11.27 -23.27
CA ASP A 204 6.67 -12.29 -23.21
C ASP A 204 6.20 -13.58 -22.52
N SER A 205 4.99 -13.58 -21.94
CA SER A 205 4.55 -14.64 -21.04
C SER A 205 5.61 -14.93 -19.98
N GLU A 206 6.02 -13.88 -19.26
CA GLU A 206 7.00 -13.95 -18.18
C GLU A 206 6.46 -13.34 -16.88
N ILE A 207 6.73 -14.01 -15.77
CA ILE A 207 6.58 -13.45 -14.43
C ILE A 207 7.98 -13.11 -13.90
N LEU A 208 8.12 -11.89 -13.39
CA LEU A 208 9.30 -11.43 -12.67
C LEU A 208 8.99 -11.31 -11.19
N LEU A 209 9.77 -11.97 -10.34
CA LEU A 209 9.69 -11.85 -8.88
C LEU A 209 10.94 -11.14 -8.37
N ARG A 210 10.78 -9.91 -7.89
CA ARG A 210 11.88 -9.15 -7.32
C ARG A 210 12.24 -9.67 -5.92
N LEU A 211 13.53 -9.79 -5.65
CA LEU A 211 14.15 -10.13 -4.38
C LEU A 211 14.73 -8.86 -3.72
N GLY A 212 15.14 -8.96 -2.46
CA GLY A 212 15.89 -7.88 -1.81
C GLY A 212 17.31 -7.78 -2.35
N ALA A 213 17.73 -6.58 -2.75
CA ALA A 213 19.06 -6.33 -3.30
C ALA A 213 20.19 -6.62 -2.29
N GLN A 214 19.91 -6.42 -0.99
CA GLN A 214 20.85 -6.64 0.11
C GLN A 214 20.70 -8.02 0.76
N ASP A 215 19.85 -8.88 0.21
CA ASP A 215 19.47 -10.15 0.82
C ASP A 215 19.95 -11.33 -0.04
N ALA A 216 21.24 -11.32 -0.43
CA ALA A 216 21.82 -12.32 -1.34
C ALA A 216 21.65 -13.77 -0.82
N GLU A 217 21.72 -13.96 0.51
CA GLU A 217 21.45 -15.23 1.18
C GLU A 217 20.04 -15.76 0.94
N CYS A 218 19.08 -14.92 0.53
CA CYS A 218 17.73 -15.33 0.20
C CYS A 218 17.58 -15.82 -1.24
N TRP A 219 18.50 -15.49 -2.16
CA TRP A 219 18.29 -15.68 -3.60
C TRP A 219 18.24 -17.16 -3.99
N GLN A 220 19.21 -17.96 -3.52
CA GLN A 220 19.26 -19.40 -3.77
C GLN A 220 18.12 -20.15 -3.06
N PRO A 221 17.83 -19.90 -1.76
CA PRO A 221 16.65 -20.47 -1.10
C PRO A 221 15.33 -20.13 -1.80
N ALA A 222 15.17 -18.91 -2.32
CA ALA A 222 13.97 -18.51 -3.06
C ALA A 222 13.80 -19.32 -4.34
N GLN A 223 14.87 -19.48 -5.12
CA GLN A 223 14.86 -20.30 -6.34
C GLN A 223 14.55 -21.77 -6.03
N LYS A 224 15.18 -22.33 -5.00
CA LYS A 224 14.92 -23.71 -4.52
C LYS A 224 13.46 -23.90 -4.11
N ALA A 225 12.89 -22.95 -3.38
CA ALA A 225 11.51 -23.05 -2.91
C ALA A 225 10.49 -22.99 -4.06
N LEU A 226 10.74 -22.17 -5.09
CA LEU A 226 9.94 -22.19 -6.33
C LEU A 226 10.05 -23.53 -7.06
N TRP A 227 11.27 -24.08 -7.17
CA TRP A 227 11.48 -25.38 -7.80
C TRP A 227 10.72 -26.50 -7.08
N GLN A 228 10.66 -26.48 -5.74
CA GLN A 228 9.88 -27.43 -4.94
C GLN A 228 8.36 -27.30 -5.16
N LEU A 229 7.87 -26.11 -5.50
CA LEU A 229 6.50 -25.90 -5.97
C LEU A 229 6.28 -26.33 -7.44
N GLY A 230 7.32 -26.84 -8.09
CA GLY A 230 7.32 -27.22 -9.50
C GLY A 230 7.24 -26.02 -10.44
N ILE A 231 7.78 -24.88 -10.00
CA ILE A 231 7.96 -23.66 -10.78
C ILE A 231 9.46 -23.46 -10.99
N ASP A 232 9.91 -23.68 -12.21
CA ASP A 232 11.29 -23.43 -12.58
C ASP A 232 11.51 -21.94 -12.90
N ALA A 233 12.38 -21.30 -12.12
CA ALA A 233 12.67 -19.88 -12.17
C ALA A 233 14.17 -19.63 -12.35
N GLU A 234 14.54 -18.72 -13.24
CA GLU A 234 15.91 -18.35 -13.55
C GLU A 234 16.29 -17.05 -12.84
N LEU A 235 17.45 -16.99 -12.20
CA LEU A 235 17.97 -15.73 -11.65
C LEU A 235 18.47 -14.86 -12.82
N ALA A 236 17.86 -13.69 -13.01
CA ALA A 236 18.26 -12.72 -14.02
C ALA A 236 19.52 -11.94 -13.57
N LYS A 237 19.98 -11.00 -14.41
CA LYS A 237 21.03 -10.04 -14.03
C LYS A 237 20.48 -9.06 -12.98
N GLY A 238 20.53 -9.44 -11.70
CA GLY A 238 20.05 -8.66 -10.57
C GLY A 238 19.20 -9.50 -9.59
N PRO A 239 18.63 -8.88 -8.55
CA PRO A 239 17.81 -9.56 -7.55
C PRO A 239 16.40 -9.83 -8.11
N VAL A 240 16.28 -10.57 -9.22
CA VAL A 240 15.02 -10.89 -9.89
C VAL A 240 15.03 -12.35 -10.36
N LEU A 241 14.00 -13.09 -9.97
CA LEU A 241 13.72 -14.42 -10.49
C LEU A 241 12.72 -14.32 -11.64
N LYS A 242 13.03 -14.96 -12.76
CA LYS A 242 12.25 -14.95 -13.99
C LYS A 242 11.62 -16.31 -14.22
N ILE A 243 10.31 -16.33 -14.42
CA ILE A 243 9.53 -17.52 -14.72
C ILE A 243 8.94 -17.35 -16.12
N SER A 244 9.45 -18.11 -17.08
CA SER A 244 9.03 -18.01 -18.48
C SER A 244 8.21 -19.23 -18.92
N GLY A 245 7.14 -19.01 -19.68
CA GLY A 245 6.39 -20.08 -20.34
C GLY A 245 4.99 -20.29 -19.78
N ARG A 246 4.03 -20.47 -20.70
CA ARG A 246 2.58 -20.45 -20.43
C ARG A 246 2.11 -21.45 -19.38
N ARG A 247 2.64 -22.69 -19.39
CA ARG A 247 2.28 -23.71 -18.40
C ARG A 247 2.72 -23.33 -16.98
N LYS A 248 3.91 -22.74 -16.85
CA LYS A 248 4.44 -22.28 -15.56
C LYS A 248 3.64 -21.09 -15.04
N ILE A 249 3.28 -20.14 -15.90
CA ILE A 249 2.43 -19.00 -15.55
C ILE A 249 1.03 -19.44 -15.12
N ARG A 250 0.39 -20.33 -15.88
CA ARG A 250 -0.91 -20.86 -15.49
C ARG A 250 -0.87 -21.53 -14.11
N ARG A 251 0.13 -22.39 -13.88
CA ARG A 251 0.34 -23.02 -12.56
C ARG A 251 0.58 -21.98 -11.46
N PHE A 252 1.30 -20.91 -11.78
CA PHE A 252 1.54 -19.81 -10.86
C PHE A 252 0.23 -19.14 -10.45
N GLY A 253 -0.63 -18.80 -11.42
CA GLY A 253 -1.97 -18.25 -11.19
C GLY A 253 -2.83 -19.17 -10.32
N GLU A 254 -2.84 -20.49 -10.63
CA GLU A 254 -3.54 -21.51 -9.84
C GLU A 254 -3.06 -21.56 -8.37
N LEU A 255 -1.76 -21.33 -8.12
CA LEU A 255 -1.19 -21.36 -6.77
C LEU A 255 -1.46 -20.10 -5.94
N ILE A 256 -1.42 -18.92 -6.56
CA ILE A 256 -1.65 -17.64 -5.84
C ILE A 256 -3.14 -17.34 -5.66
N GLY A 257 -4.01 -18.03 -6.40
CA GLY A 257 -5.46 -17.93 -6.30
C GLY A 257 -6.04 -16.66 -6.92
N ASP A 258 -7.25 -16.33 -6.47
CA ASP A 258 -8.11 -15.34 -7.11
C ASP A 258 -7.52 -13.93 -7.14
N HIS A 259 -7.80 -13.25 -8.25
CA HIS A 259 -7.39 -11.88 -8.50
C HIS A 259 -7.95 -10.93 -7.41
N PRO A 260 -7.12 -10.18 -6.68
CA PRO A 260 -7.60 -9.17 -5.74
C PRO A 260 -8.33 -8.07 -6.49
N HIS A 261 -9.52 -7.65 -6.05
CA HIS A 261 -10.33 -6.65 -6.76
C HIS A 261 -9.59 -5.33 -7.05
N ALA A 262 -8.60 -4.97 -6.22
CA ALA A 262 -7.81 -3.75 -6.39
C ALA A 262 -6.61 -3.88 -7.36
N ALA A 263 -6.18 -5.08 -7.74
CA ALA A 263 -4.90 -5.31 -8.41
C ALA A 263 -4.91 -5.05 -9.93
N ALA A 264 -3.77 -4.65 -10.49
CA ALA A 264 -3.51 -4.70 -11.93
C ALA A 264 -1.99 -4.72 -12.18
N PRO A 265 -1.39 -5.64 -12.97
CA PRO A 265 -1.86 -6.92 -13.53
C PRO A 265 -1.69 -8.15 -12.60
N TRP A 266 -2.42 -9.24 -12.86
CA TRP A 266 -2.39 -10.53 -12.14
C TRP A 266 -2.30 -11.72 -13.12
N PRO A 267 -1.56 -12.80 -12.81
CA PRO A 267 -1.33 -13.95 -13.69
C PRO A 267 -2.44 -15.00 -13.72
#